data_AF-A0A352DA35-F1
#
_entry.id   AF-A0A352DA35-F1
#
_cell.length_a   1.000
_cell.length_b   1.000
_cell.length_c   1.000
_cell.angle_alpha   90.00
_cell.angle_beta   90.00
_cell.angle_gamma   90.00
#
_symmetry.space_group_name_H-M   'P 1'
#
loop_
_entity.id
_entity.type
_entity.pdbx_description
1 polymer ?
#
loop_
_entity_poly.entity_id
_entity_poly.type
_entity_poly.pdbx_seq_one_letter_code
_entity_poly.pdbx_strand_id
1 'polypeptide(L)'
;MIKAVIFDIDNTLMDFMRMKRAAVDAAVDAMLDAGLSMKKEKMYESIFETYWKDGIEDQNIFDKVLVKEFGAVDYRILAAGIIGYKRAKEGHMT
;
A
#
# COMPACT_ATOMS: atom_id res chain seq x y z
N MET A 1 19.35 -21.82 -18.54
CA MET A 1 17.91 -21.46 -18.67
C MET A 1 17.16 -22.07 -17.51
N ILE A 2 16.52 -21.27 -16.68
CA ILE A 2 15.61 -21.77 -15.64
C ILE A 2 14.33 -22.26 -16.34
N LYS A 3 13.87 -23.47 -16.01
CA LYS A 3 12.70 -24.10 -16.65
C LYS A 3 11.44 -24.07 -15.77
N ALA A 4 11.58 -23.87 -14.46
CA ALA A 4 10.48 -23.70 -13.52
C ALA A 4 10.98 -23.04 -12.24
N VAL A 5 10.10 -22.32 -11.56
CA VAL A 5 10.28 -21.82 -10.19
C VAL A 5 9.05 -22.28 -9.39
N ILE A 6 9.27 -22.90 -8.24
CA ILE A 6 8.21 -23.37 -7.34
C ILE A 6 8.26 -22.50 -6.08
N PHE A 7 7.15 -21.84 -5.76
CA PHE A 7 7.00 -21.01 -4.57
C PHE A 7 6.10 -21.70 -3.54
N ASP A 8 6.45 -21.57 -2.26
CA ASP A 8 5.56 -21.90 -1.15
C ASP A 8 4.51 -20.79 -1.00
N ILE A 9 3.23 -21.17 -0.86
CA ILE A 9 2.13 -20.21 -0.69
C ILE A 9 2.06 -19.73 0.76
N ASP A 10 2.29 -20.62 1.72
CA ASP A 10 1.97 -20.36 3.13
C ASP A 10 3.08 -19.61 3.88
N ASN A 11 4.37 -19.89 3.62
CA ASN A 11 5.49 -19.20 4.29
C ASN A 11 6.17 -18.13 3.44
N THR A 12 5.66 -17.81 2.24
CA THR A 12 6.23 -16.75 1.39
C THR A 12 5.16 -15.75 0.96
N LEU A 13 4.06 -16.21 0.37
CA LEU A 13 3.00 -15.31 -0.10
C LEU A 13 2.18 -14.74 1.06
N MET A 14 1.89 -15.55 2.08
CA MET A 14 1.14 -15.09 3.26
C MET A 14 1.89 -13.99 4.02
N ASP A 15 3.20 -14.13 4.21
CA ASP A 15 4.02 -13.13 4.88
C ASP A 15 4.18 -11.86 4.05
N PHE A 16 4.31 -11.98 2.72
CA PHE A 16 4.24 -10.83 1.83
C PHE A 16 2.92 -10.05 1.99
N MET A 17 1.79 -10.76 2.04
CA MET A 17 0.48 -10.13 2.23
C MET A 17 0.29 -9.54 3.63
N ARG A 18 0.83 -10.16 4.67
CA ARG A 18 0.82 -9.61 6.04
C ARG A 18 1.64 -8.31 6.10
N MET A 19 2.86 -8.33 5.59
CA MET A 19 3.72 -7.14 5.46
C MET A 19 3.00 -6.03 4.67
N LYS A 20 2.42 -6.36 3.51
CA LYS A 20 1.69 -5.39 2.67
C LYS A 20 0.53 -4.75 3.42
N ARG A 21 -0.28 -5.54 4.13
CA ARG A 21 -1.41 -5.01 4.91
C ARG A 21 -0.96 -4.06 6.00
N ALA A 22 0.06 -4.43 6.78
CA ALA A 22 0.60 -3.57 7.82
C ALA A 22 1.21 -2.28 7.25
N ALA A 23 1.92 -2.38 6.12
CA ALA A 23 2.50 -1.21 5.46
C ALA A 23 1.43 -0.26 4.90
N VAL A 24 0.34 -0.79 4.32
CA VAL A 24 -0.80 0.02 3.88
C VAL A 24 -1.51 0.66 5.06
N ASP A 25 -1.71 -0.06 6.16
CA ASP A 25 -2.36 0.47 7.36
C ASP A 25 -1.60 1.69 7.91
N ALA A 26 -0.28 1.56 8.06
CA ALA A 26 0.59 2.65 8.48
C ALA A 26 0.64 3.81 7.47
N ALA A 27 0.54 3.53 6.17
CA ALA A 27 0.46 4.56 5.15
C ALA A 27 -0.82 5.40 5.30
N VAL A 28 -1.97 4.75 5.50
CA VAL A 28 -3.26 5.44 5.67
C VAL A 28 -3.28 6.25 6.96
N ASP A 29 -2.72 5.73 8.06
CA ASP A 29 -2.58 6.50 9.31
C ASP A 29 -1.74 7.77 9.09
N ALA A 30 -0.60 7.65 8.42
CA ALA A 30 0.23 8.81 8.10
C ALA A 30 -0.48 9.82 7.18
N MET A 31 -1.32 9.36 6.25
CA MET A 31 -2.13 10.22 5.40
C MET A 31 -3.21 10.97 6.21
N LEU A 32 -3.84 10.32 7.19
CA LEU A 32 -4.82 10.93 8.10
C LEU A 32 -4.18 12.04 8.93
N ASP A 33 -3.00 11.78 9.50
CA ASP A 33 -2.23 12.78 10.25
C ASP A 33 -1.84 13.97 9.36
N ALA A 34 -1.65 13.76 8.06
CA ALA A 34 -1.35 14.80 7.08
C ALA A 34 -2.58 15.58 6.56
N GLY A 35 -3.79 15.22 7.02
CA GLY A 35 -5.03 15.92 6.69
C GLY A 35 -5.95 15.21 5.68
N LEU A 36 -5.79 13.90 5.46
CA LEU A 36 -6.73 13.13 4.64
C LEU A 36 -8.16 13.24 5.20
N SER A 37 -9.10 13.65 4.35
CA SER A 37 -10.51 13.89 4.73
C SER A 37 -11.41 12.66 4.69
N MET A 38 -10.88 11.51 4.24
CA MET A 38 -11.60 10.24 4.12
C MET A 38 -11.36 9.35 5.35
N LYS A 39 -12.33 8.49 5.68
CA LYS A 39 -12.17 7.48 6.73
C LYS A 39 -11.06 6.46 6.39
N LYS A 40 -10.34 6.00 7.42
CA LYS A 40 -9.26 5.01 7.31
C LYS A 40 -9.68 3.79 6.50
N GLU A 41 -10.83 3.21 6.84
CA GLU A 41 -11.32 1.96 6.25
C GLU A 41 -11.57 2.12 4.74
N LYS A 42 -12.19 3.23 4.34
CA LYS A 42 -12.46 3.51 2.92
C LYS A 42 -11.18 3.69 2.11
N MET A 43 -10.19 4.40 2.66
CA MET A 43 -8.92 4.60 1.97
C MET A 43 -8.15 3.28 1.86
N TYR A 44 -8.11 2.50 2.94
CA TYR A 44 -7.52 1.17 2.96
C TYR A 44 -8.16 0.24 1.91
N GLU A 45 -9.49 0.18 1.86
CA GLU A 45 -10.24 -0.60 0.88
C GLU A 45 -9.92 -0.15 -0.55
N SER A 46 -9.95 1.17 -0.83
CA SER A 46 -9.67 1.69 -2.17
C SER A 46 -8.25 1.38 -2.65
N ILE A 47 -7.26 1.39 -1.74
CA ILE A 47 -5.88 0.96 -2.05
C ILE A 47 -5.84 -0.51 -2.43
N PHE A 48 -6.46 -1.39 -1.65
CA PHE A 48 -6.46 -2.83 -1.94
C PHE A 48 -7.27 -3.18 -3.18
N GLU A 49 -8.41 -2.55 -3.42
CA GLU A 49 -9.15 -2.68 -4.68
C GLU A 49 -8.28 -2.34 -5.89
N THR A 50 -7.53 -1.24 -5.79
CA THR A 50 -6.64 -0.82 -6.87
C THR A 50 -5.47 -1.80 -7.03
N TYR A 51 -4.92 -2.34 -5.94
CA TYR A 51 -3.90 -3.40 -6.02
C TYR A 51 -4.41 -4.67 -6.70
N TRP A 52 -5.66 -5.09 -6.43
CA TRP A 52 -6.23 -6.26 -7.09
C TRP A 52 -6.48 -6.05 -8.57
N LYS A 53 -6.75 -4.80 -8.97
CA LYS A 53 -7.01 -4.44 -10.36
C LYS A 53 -5.73 -4.23 -11.18
N ASP A 54 -4.79 -3.46 -10.64
CA ASP A 54 -3.62 -2.95 -11.36
C ASP A 54 -2.34 -3.76 -11.06
N GLY A 55 -2.35 -4.56 -10.00
CA GLY A 55 -1.23 -5.37 -9.53
C GLY A 55 -0.64 -4.88 -8.22
N ILE A 56 -0.33 -5.82 -7.32
CA ILE A 56 0.15 -5.52 -5.95
C ILE A 56 1.54 -4.88 -5.88
N GLU A 57 2.29 -4.92 -6.98
CA GLU A 57 3.63 -4.34 -7.11
C GLU A 57 3.65 -2.95 -7.77
N ASP A 58 2.47 -2.37 -8.07
CA ASP A 58 2.40 -1.03 -8.64
C ASP A 58 3.02 0.01 -7.69
N GLN A 59 4.04 0.72 -8.19
CA GLN A 59 4.78 1.73 -7.45
C GLN A 59 4.01 3.05 -7.30
N ASN A 60 3.02 3.32 -8.16
CA ASN A 60 2.25 4.57 -8.19
C ASN A 60 0.83 4.38 -7.65
N ILE A 61 0.60 3.33 -6.83
CA ILE A 61 -0.74 3.00 -6.35
C ILE A 61 -1.37 4.14 -5.53
N PHE A 62 -0.57 4.84 -4.72
CA PHE A 62 -1.07 5.91 -3.86
C PHE A 62 -1.49 7.11 -4.69
N ASP A 63 -0.71 7.49 -5.70
CA ASP A 63 -1.07 8.52 -6.67
C ASP A 63 -2.39 8.17 -7.37
N LYS A 64 -2.52 6.94 -7.86
CA LYS A 64 -3.73 6.47 -8.56
C LYS A 64 -4.97 6.53 -7.67
N VAL A 65 -4.84 6.08 -6.41
CA VAL A 65 -5.96 6.10 -5.46
C VAL A 65 -6.33 7.54 -5.09
N LEU A 66 -5.35 8.42 -4.87
CA LEU A 66 -5.63 9.83 -4.59
C LEU A 66 -6.34 10.51 -5.77
N VAL A 67 -5.91 10.25 -7.01
CA VAL A 67 -6.59 10.74 -8.21
C VAL A 67 -8.00 10.14 -8.34
N LYS A 68 -8.19 8.85 -8.04
CA LYS A 68 -9.50 8.17 -8.09
C LYS A 68 -10.49 8.79 -7.09
N GLU A 69 -10.06 9.04 -5.86
CA GLU A 69 -10.95 9.47 -4.77
C GLU A 69 -11.14 11.00 -4.69
N PHE A 70 -10.11 11.78 -5.04
CA PHE A 70 -10.09 13.24 -4.87
C PHE A 70 -9.93 14.02 -6.18
N GLY A 71 -9.72 13.34 -7.31
CA GLY A 71 -9.52 13.97 -8.63
C GLY A 71 -8.15 14.64 -8.82
N ALA A 72 -7.33 14.72 -7.76
CA ALA A 72 -6.01 15.31 -7.77
C ALA A 72 -5.12 14.66 -6.70
N VAL A 73 -3.81 14.85 -6.83
CA VAL A 73 -2.83 14.41 -5.83
C VAL A 73 -2.48 15.57 -4.92
N ASP A 74 -2.79 15.44 -3.63
CA ASP A 74 -2.16 16.27 -2.60
C ASP A 74 -0.78 15.67 -2.25
N TYR A 75 0.28 16.36 -2.66
CA TYR A 75 1.65 15.88 -2.46
C TYR A 75 2.06 15.76 -0.99
N ARG A 76 1.44 16.51 -0.07
CA ARG A 76 1.71 16.38 1.36
C ARG A 76 1.16 15.06 1.88
N ILE A 77 -0.08 14.73 1.51
CA ILE A 77 -0.74 13.46 1.87
C ILE A 77 0.01 12.30 1.23
N LEU A 78 0.35 12.40 -0.07
CA LEU A 78 1.11 11.37 -0.78
C LEU A 78 2.47 11.09 -0.10
N ALA A 79 3.24 12.14 0.19
CA ALA A 79 4.55 12.01 0.82
C ALA A 79 4.44 11.34 2.20
N ALA A 80 3.44 11.73 3.00
CA ALA A 80 3.20 11.11 4.31
C ALA A 80 2.89 9.62 4.17
N GLY A 81 2.01 9.24 3.24
CA GLY A 81 1.68 7.85 2.96
C GLY A 81 2.88 7.01 2.50
N ILE A 82 3.72 7.54 1.61
CA ILE A 82 4.94 6.86 1.15
C ILE A 82 5.91 6.64 2.31
N ILE A 83 6.10 7.65 3.17
CA ILE A 83 7.00 7.55 4.33
C ILE A 83 6.46 6.53 5.35
N GLY A 84 5.16 6.59 5.66
CA GLY A 84 4.51 5.64 6.57
C GLY A 84 4.62 4.20 6.07
N TYR A 85 4.34 3.98 4.79
CA TYR A 85 4.48 2.69 4.13
C TYR A 85 5.90 2.14 4.23
N LYS A 86 6.92 2.96 3.90
CA LYS A 86 8.32 2.53 3.93
C LYS A 86 8.78 2.13 5.32
N ARG A 87 8.46 2.93 6.34
CA ARG A 87 8.83 2.64 7.74
C ARG A 87 8.24 1.32 8.23
N ALA A 88 6.96 1.09 7.96
CA ALA A 88 6.31 -0.16 8.34
C ALA A 88 6.87 -1.36 7.56
N LYS A 89 7.12 -1.19 6.26
CA LYS A 89 7.76 -2.23 5.45
C LYS A 89 9.15 -2.60 5.97
N GLU A 90 9.98 -1.62 6.31
CA GLU A 90 11.32 -1.83 6.87
C GLU A 90 11.28 -2.58 8.21
N GLY A 91 10.31 -2.28 9.08
CA GLY A 91 10.14 -2.99 10.36
C GLY A 91 9.74 -4.47 10.23
N HIS A 92 9.22 -4.88 9.08
CA HIS A 92 8.88 -6.28 8.77
C HIS A 92 9.98 -7.01 8.00
N MET A 93 11.08 -6.34 7.65
CA MET A 93 12.23 -6.92 6.92
C MET A 93 13.41 -7.28 7.84
N THR A 94 13.23 -7.24 9.17
CA THR A 94 14.17 -7.71 10.20
C THR A 94 13.74 -9.05 10.77
#